data_AF-A0A3D8Q7D3-F1
#
_entry.id   AF-A0A3D8Q7D3-F1
#
_cell.length_a   1.000
_cell.length_b   1.000
_cell.length_c   1.000
_cell.angle_alpha   90.00
_cell.angle_beta   90.00
_cell.angle_gamma   90.00
#
_symmetry.space_group_name_H-M   'P 1'
#
loop_
_entity.id
_entity.type
_entity.pdbx_description
1 polymer ?
#
loop_
_entity_poly.entity_id
_entity_poly.type
_entity_poly.pdbx_seq_one_letter_code
_entity_poly.pdbx_strand_id
1 'polypeptide(L)'
;MAAGYDIVDLQACRARGIRVCNIPSASAEAVAEHAITLYLAVKRRVVELHDLTRGGSEWPLKKTAIHRFGGLPMTSRSETLGIIGYGTLGKLVESTAKALGMQVLIAERKGNQQSVRPGRTDFTETLKQSSVIILCCPLDNSTRGMISETELQFMDRRAILVNVSRGGVVDEAALVKALQEHWINGAATDVFAVEPASASTSPLLADGIPNLTLSPHVAWYADSSIENLKRGIKSNIEGFVNGAPVNMV
;
A
#
# COMPACT_ATOMS: atom_id res chain seq x y z
N MET A 1 5.37 16.56 -10.01
CA MET A 1 5.28 17.10 -8.63
C MET A 1 4.80 15.96 -7.77
N ALA A 2 5.63 15.44 -6.87
CA ALA A 2 5.31 14.21 -6.15
C ALA A 2 6.12 14.11 -4.86
N ALA A 3 5.70 13.21 -3.97
CA ALA A 3 6.49 12.82 -2.80
C ALA A 3 7.65 11.89 -3.19
N GLY A 4 7.42 10.93 -4.09
CA GLY A 4 8.47 10.06 -4.62
C GLY A 4 9.21 10.68 -5.79
N TYR A 5 10.47 10.30 -5.93
CA TYR A 5 11.43 10.83 -6.89
C TYR A 5 12.21 9.71 -7.60
N ASP A 6 11.73 8.47 -7.48
CA ASP A 6 12.35 7.25 -8.01
C ASP A 6 12.48 7.23 -9.54
N ILE A 7 11.69 8.05 -10.24
CA ILE A 7 11.75 8.23 -11.70
C ILE A 7 12.87 9.18 -12.17
N VAL A 8 13.59 9.84 -11.26
CA VAL A 8 14.64 10.80 -11.57
C VAL A 8 16.01 10.19 -11.29
N ASP A 9 16.91 10.23 -12.27
CA ASP A 9 18.32 9.83 -12.08
C ASP A 9 19.07 10.88 -11.25
N LEU A 10 19.07 10.69 -9.94
CA LEU A 10 19.73 11.59 -8.99
C LEU A 10 21.25 11.65 -9.21
N GLN A 11 21.89 10.59 -9.70
CA GLN A 11 23.34 10.60 -9.95
C GLN A 11 23.65 11.48 -11.14
N ALA A 12 22.90 11.34 -12.24
CA ALA A 12 23.04 12.18 -13.42
C ALA A 12 22.74 13.65 -13.14
N CYS A 13 21.75 13.95 -12.28
CA CYS A 13 21.45 15.31 -11.84
C CYS A 13 22.61 15.91 -11.03
N ARG A 14 23.13 15.17 -10.03
CA ARG A 14 24.27 15.63 -9.21
C ARG A 14 25.52 15.90 -10.06
N ALA A 15 25.84 15.02 -11.00
CA ALA A 15 26.98 15.19 -11.92
C ALA A 15 26.89 16.47 -12.78
N ARG A 16 25.69 17.02 -12.96
CA ARG A 16 25.43 18.23 -13.76
C ARG A 16 25.09 19.46 -12.91
N GLY A 17 25.19 19.36 -11.58
CA GLY A 17 24.79 20.45 -10.68
C GLY A 17 23.28 20.77 -10.71
N ILE A 18 22.45 19.83 -11.16
CA ILE A 18 20.99 19.97 -11.20
C ILE A 18 20.44 19.60 -9.83
N ARG A 19 19.74 20.55 -9.19
CA ARG A 19 19.04 20.33 -7.92
C ARG A 19 17.68 19.70 -8.18
N VAL A 20 17.37 18.63 -7.45
CA VAL A 20 16.06 17.97 -7.49
C VAL A 20 15.36 18.21 -6.16
N CYS A 21 14.12 18.66 -6.20
CA CYS A 21 13.30 18.89 -5.01
C CYS A 21 12.00 18.11 -5.12
N ASN A 22 11.61 17.42 -4.05
CA ASN A 22 10.29 16.77 -3.96
C ASN A 22 9.33 17.62 -3.13
N ILE A 23 8.10 17.13 -2.95
CA ILE A 23 7.11 17.72 -2.03
C ILE A 23 6.63 16.62 -1.11
N PRO A 24 7.35 16.35 -0.01
CA PRO A 24 7.06 15.22 0.85
C PRO A 24 5.69 15.41 1.50
N SER A 25 4.97 14.30 1.66
CA SER A 25 3.71 14.23 2.41
C SER A 25 2.53 15.07 1.89
N ALA A 26 2.61 15.66 0.69
CA ALA A 26 1.53 16.52 0.17
C ALA A 26 0.16 15.83 0.14
N SER A 27 0.16 14.52 -0.14
CA SER A 27 -1.02 13.67 -0.26
C SER A 27 -1.14 12.62 0.85
N ALA A 28 -0.38 12.75 1.95
CA ALA A 28 -0.28 11.67 2.94
C ALA A 28 -1.62 11.32 3.60
N GLU A 29 -2.49 12.31 3.83
CA GLU A 29 -3.84 12.10 4.37
C GLU A 29 -4.72 11.32 3.39
N ALA A 30 -4.82 11.78 2.14
CA ALA A 30 -5.59 11.11 1.10
C ALA A 30 -5.14 9.66 0.89
N VAL A 31 -3.82 9.42 0.85
CA VAL A 31 -3.28 8.07 0.69
C VAL A 31 -3.55 7.19 1.91
N ALA A 32 -3.55 7.74 3.13
CA ALA A 32 -3.90 6.99 4.33
C ALA A 32 -5.38 6.57 4.34
N GLU A 33 -6.29 7.48 3.96
CA GLU A 33 -7.71 7.20 3.82
C GLU A 33 -7.96 6.13 2.74
N HIS A 34 -7.28 6.25 1.60
CA HIS A 34 -7.38 5.29 0.51
C HIS A 34 -6.86 3.91 0.90
N ALA A 35 -5.75 3.83 1.64
CA ALA A 35 -5.21 2.56 2.13
C ALA A 35 -6.20 1.81 3.03
N ILE A 36 -6.84 2.52 3.97
CA ILE A 36 -7.86 1.95 4.85
C ILE A 36 -9.12 1.58 4.05
N THR A 37 -9.50 2.39 3.06
CA THR A 37 -10.62 2.10 2.16
C THR A 37 -10.39 0.81 1.37
N LEU A 38 -9.22 0.66 0.76
CA LEU A 38 -8.82 -0.55 0.03
C LEU A 38 -8.81 -1.79 0.94
N TYR A 39 -8.27 -1.67 2.15
CA TYR A 39 -8.32 -2.73 3.15
C TYR A 39 -9.78 -3.15 3.46
N LEU A 40 -10.66 -2.18 3.76
CA LEU A 40 -12.07 -2.46 4.06
C LEU A 40 -12.80 -3.05 2.85
N ALA A 41 -12.47 -2.60 1.64
CA ALA A 41 -13.04 -3.11 0.39
C ALA A 41 -12.71 -4.61 0.20
N VAL A 42 -11.46 -5.01 0.41
CA VAL A 42 -11.05 -6.44 0.33
C VAL A 42 -11.68 -7.24 1.46
N LYS A 43 -11.56 -6.75 2.70
CA LYS A 43 -12.09 -7.43 3.90
C LYS A 43 -13.57 -7.75 3.79
N ARG A 44 -14.35 -6.81 3.23
CA ARG A 44 -15.81 -6.93 3.08
C ARG A 44 -16.22 -7.36 1.68
N ARG A 45 -15.26 -7.67 0.79
CA ARG A 45 -15.48 -8.04 -0.61
C ARG A 45 -16.39 -7.06 -1.35
N VAL A 46 -16.24 -5.76 -1.07
CA VAL A 46 -17.17 -4.72 -1.54
C VAL A 46 -17.28 -4.70 -3.05
N VAL A 47 -16.15 -4.78 -3.76
CA VAL A 47 -16.11 -4.76 -5.23
C VAL A 47 -16.78 -6.01 -5.81
N GLU A 48 -16.38 -7.20 -5.36
CA GLU A 48 -16.98 -8.48 -5.80
C GLU A 48 -18.48 -8.53 -5.55
N LEU A 49 -18.93 -8.11 -4.35
CA LEU A 49 -20.33 -8.13 -3.98
C LEU A 49 -21.13 -7.06 -4.73
N HIS A 50 -20.52 -5.92 -5.05
CA HIS A 50 -21.12 -4.90 -5.89
C HIS A 50 -21.43 -5.46 -7.29
N ASP A 51 -20.44 -6.09 -7.92
CA ASP A 51 -20.58 -6.66 -9.26
C ASP A 51 -21.57 -7.82 -9.30
N LEU A 52 -21.53 -8.71 -8.30
CA LEU A 52 -22.51 -9.79 -8.13
C LEU A 52 -23.93 -9.24 -8.02
N THR A 53 -24.13 -8.22 -7.18
CA THR A 53 -25.45 -7.60 -6.95
C THR A 53 -25.95 -6.92 -8.22
N ARG A 54 -25.08 -6.19 -8.94
CA ARG A 54 -25.39 -5.59 -10.25
C ARG A 54 -25.71 -6.64 -11.31
N GLY A 55 -25.04 -7.79 -11.28
CA GLY A 55 -25.30 -8.91 -12.19
C GLY A 55 -26.71 -9.50 -12.04
N GLY A 56 -27.33 -9.34 -10.86
CA GLY A 56 -28.77 -9.52 -10.66
C GLY A 56 -29.29 -10.96 -10.71
N SER A 57 -28.45 -11.96 -11.00
CA SER A 57 -28.87 -13.36 -11.15
C SER A 57 -28.61 -14.20 -9.90
N GLU A 58 -27.43 -14.04 -9.31
CA GLU A 58 -26.98 -14.93 -8.23
C GLU A 58 -27.69 -14.67 -6.91
N TRP A 59 -27.85 -13.40 -6.51
CA TRP A 59 -28.46 -13.08 -5.21
C TRP A 59 -29.95 -13.50 -5.14
N PRO A 60 -30.80 -13.25 -6.15
CA PRO A 60 -32.17 -13.77 -6.13
C PRO A 60 -32.25 -15.29 -6.13
N LEU A 61 -31.29 -15.99 -6.75
CA LEU A 61 -31.22 -17.44 -6.81
C LEU A 61 -30.77 -18.06 -5.47
N LYS A 62 -29.65 -17.55 -4.91
CA LYS A 62 -29.02 -18.08 -3.70
C LYS A 62 -29.62 -17.51 -2.40
N LYS A 63 -30.42 -16.44 -2.48
CA LYS A 63 -31.03 -15.69 -1.36
C LYS A 63 -30.04 -15.04 -0.38
N THR A 64 -28.74 -15.22 -0.59
CA THR A 64 -27.64 -14.66 0.20
C THR A 64 -26.35 -14.63 -0.64
N ALA A 65 -25.35 -13.87 -0.18
CA ALA A 65 -24.02 -13.82 -0.78
C ALA A 65 -22.90 -14.25 0.21
N ILE A 66 -23.26 -14.81 1.37
CA ILE A 66 -22.27 -15.21 2.40
C ILE A 66 -21.29 -16.28 1.89
N HIS A 67 -21.67 -17.08 0.89
CA HIS A 67 -20.80 -18.09 0.27
C HIS A 67 -19.64 -17.49 -0.52
N ARG A 68 -19.68 -16.19 -0.83
CA ARG A 68 -18.54 -15.48 -1.40
C ARG A 68 -17.42 -15.26 -0.38
N PHE A 69 -17.71 -15.39 0.91
CA PHE A 69 -16.69 -15.36 1.95
C PHE A 69 -16.12 -16.76 2.19
N GLY A 70 -14.79 -16.88 2.28
CA GLY A 70 -14.08 -18.11 2.66
C GLY A 70 -13.99 -18.35 4.17
N GLY A 71 -14.83 -17.68 4.96
CA GLY A 71 -14.79 -17.66 6.42
C GLY A 71 -15.47 -16.42 6.98
N LEU A 72 -15.59 -16.34 8.32
CA LEU A 72 -16.17 -15.17 8.96
C LEU A 72 -15.16 -14.02 8.99
N PRO A 73 -15.47 -12.85 8.40
CA PRO A 73 -14.58 -11.70 8.47
C PRO A 73 -14.47 -11.18 9.90
N MET A 74 -13.25 -10.91 10.35
CA MET A 74 -12.99 -10.36 11.68
C MET A 74 -13.52 -8.92 11.80
N THR A 75 -13.86 -8.47 13.00
CA THR A 75 -14.08 -7.03 13.24
C THR A 75 -12.74 -6.34 13.45
N SER A 76 -12.64 -5.04 13.19
CA SER A 76 -11.38 -4.30 13.32
C SER A 76 -10.76 -4.41 14.72
N ARG A 77 -11.58 -4.51 15.77
CA ARG A 77 -11.10 -4.70 17.16
C ARG A 77 -10.41 -6.03 17.41
N SER A 78 -10.64 -7.01 16.56
CA SER A 78 -10.02 -8.33 16.65
C SER A 78 -8.78 -8.45 15.77
N GLU A 79 -8.44 -7.43 14.98
CA GLU A 79 -7.37 -7.47 13.99
C GLU A 79 -6.10 -6.78 14.45
N THR A 80 -4.98 -7.29 13.93
CA THR A 80 -3.66 -6.71 14.09
C THR A 80 -3.18 -6.19 12.75
N LEU A 81 -2.93 -4.88 12.68
CA LEU A 81 -2.37 -4.20 11.52
C LEU A 81 -0.85 -4.11 11.64
N GLY A 82 -0.14 -4.73 10.70
CA GLY A 82 1.28 -4.53 10.46
C GLY A 82 1.51 -3.36 9.51
N ILE A 83 2.34 -2.40 9.91
CA ILE A 83 2.74 -1.27 9.06
C ILE A 83 4.22 -1.43 8.67
N ILE A 84 4.48 -1.57 7.38
CA ILE A 84 5.84 -1.61 6.84
C ILE A 84 6.17 -0.27 6.19
N GLY A 85 6.99 0.52 6.88
CA GLY A 85 7.27 1.91 6.51
C GLY A 85 6.55 2.90 7.43
N TYR A 86 7.28 3.48 8.37
CA TYR A 86 6.70 4.30 9.45
C TYR A 86 7.10 5.79 9.33
N GLY A 87 6.92 6.33 8.12
CA GLY A 87 7.01 7.77 7.84
C GLY A 87 5.70 8.50 8.14
N THR A 88 5.46 9.66 7.52
CA THR A 88 4.21 10.42 7.67
C THR A 88 2.98 9.57 7.35
N LEU A 89 3.00 8.86 6.21
CA LEU A 89 1.90 7.99 5.80
C LEU A 89 1.63 6.87 6.82
N GLY A 90 2.66 6.16 7.26
CA GLY A 90 2.52 5.07 8.23
C GLY A 90 1.95 5.54 9.57
N LYS A 91 2.29 6.75 10.04
CA LYS A 91 1.72 7.34 11.27
C LYS A 91 0.24 7.70 11.12
N LEU A 92 -0.16 8.22 9.96
CA LEU A 92 -1.57 8.52 9.68
C LEU A 92 -2.39 7.22 9.61
N VAL A 93 -1.86 6.20 8.93
CA VAL A 93 -2.47 4.86 8.89
C VAL A 93 -2.62 4.26 10.28
N GLU A 94 -1.58 4.35 11.13
CA GLU A 94 -1.65 3.91 12.53
C GLU A 94 -2.77 4.63 13.29
N SER A 95 -2.83 5.97 13.18
CA SER A 95 -3.84 6.78 13.87
C SER A 95 -5.25 6.36 13.48
N THR A 96 -5.51 6.20 12.18
CA THR A 96 -6.82 5.76 11.67
C THR A 96 -7.15 4.34 12.09
N ALA A 97 -6.20 3.42 12.04
CA ALA A 97 -6.39 2.03 12.47
C ALA A 97 -6.70 1.93 13.98
N LYS A 98 -6.00 2.70 14.82
CA LYS A 98 -6.27 2.79 16.26
C LYS A 98 -7.67 3.37 16.53
N ALA A 99 -8.13 4.34 15.75
CA ALA A 99 -9.49 4.86 15.85
C ALA A 99 -10.57 3.80 15.52
N LEU A 100 -10.25 2.84 14.64
CA LEU A 100 -11.09 1.66 14.37
C LEU A 100 -10.97 0.56 15.44
N GLY A 101 -10.09 0.75 16.43
CA GLY A 101 -9.86 -0.17 17.55
C GLY A 101 -8.89 -1.32 17.26
N MET A 102 -8.10 -1.24 16.18
CA MET A 102 -7.14 -2.28 15.80
C MET A 102 -5.90 -2.25 16.71
N GLN A 103 -5.27 -3.41 16.90
CA GLN A 103 -3.88 -3.47 17.37
C GLN A 103 -2.96 -3.09 16.21
N VAL A 104 -1.89 -2.35 16.47
CA VAL A 104 -0.92 -1.94 15.45
C VAL A 104 0.48 -2.40 15.81
N LEU A 105 1.15 -3.05 14.86
CA LEU A 105 2.56 -3.42 14.90
C LEU A 105 3.34 -2.59 13.88
N ILE A 106 4.44 -2.00 14.32
CA ILE A 106 5.33 -1.23 13.44
C ILE A 106 6.50 -2.12 13.08
N ALA A 107 6.62 -2.48 11.80
CA ALA A 107 7.68 -3.38 11.35
C ALA A 107 9.07 -2.73 11.42
N GLU A 108 10.04 -3.54 11.81
CA GLU A 108 11.44 -3.28 11.54
C GLU A 108 11.77 -3.47 10.05
N ARG A 109 12.90 -2.93 9.60
CA ARG A 109 13.42 -3.15 8.25
C ARG A 109 13.76 -4.63 8.05
N LYS A 110 13.38 -5.19 6.91
CA LYS A 110 13.77 -6.54 6.50
C LYS A 110 15.29 -6.68 6.53
N GLY A 111 15.78 -7.77 7.11
CA GLY A 111 17.21 -8.06 7.18
C GLY A 111 18.00 -7.15 8.14
N ASN A 112 17.34 -6.43 9.05
CA ASN A 112 18.06 -5.71 10.11
C ASN A 112 18.83 -6.71 10.99
N GLN A 113 20.17 -6.70 10.88
CA GLN A 113 21.05 -7.59 11.64
C GLN A 113 21.33 -7.08 13.07
N GLN A 114 20.90 -5.86 13.39
CA GLN A 114 20.97 -5.30 14.74
C GLN A 114 19.73 -5.69 15.57
N SER A 115 19.71 -5.31 16.85
CA SER A 115 18.51 -5.40 17.66
C SER A 115 17.35 -4.60 17.06
N VAL A 116 16.12 -5.11 17.18
CA VAL A 116 14.88 -4.41 16.83
C VAL A 116 14.82 -3.07 17.58
N ARG A 117 14.53 -1.97 16.87
CA ARG A 117 14.46 -0.65 17.51
C ARG A 117 13.27 -0.56 18.49
N PRO A 118 13.39 0.23 19.58
CA PRO A 118 12.29 0.43 20.52
C PRO A 118 10.98 0.83 19.82
N GLY A 119 9.87 0.21 20.24
CA GLY A 119 8.55 0.45 19.67
C GLY A 119 8.30 -0.20 18.30
N ARG A 120 9.19 -1.10 17.86
CA ARG A 120 9.01 -1.91 16.65
C ARG A 120 8.97 -3.39 16.95
N THR A 121 8.45 -4.14 15.97
CA THR A 121 8.43 -5.60 15.94
C THR A 121 9.36 -6.07 14.82
N ASP A 122 10.00 -7.23 15.00
CA ASP A 122 10.77 -7.87 13.93
C ASP A 122 9.95 -7.97 12.63
N PHE A 123 10.63 -7.87 11.48
CA PHE A 123 9.96 -7.87 10.18
C PHE A 123 9.15 -9.14 9.95
N THR A 124 9.77 -10.31 10.12
CA THR A 124 9.11 -11.60 9.90
C THR A 124 8.02 -11.84 10.95
N GLU A 125 8.27 -11.44 12.20
CA GLU A 125 7.24 -11.55 13.25
C GLU A 125 6.03 -10.66 12.97
N THR A 126 6.24 -9.47 12.39
CA THR A 126 5.16 -8.60 11.94
C THR A 126 4.31 -9.29 10.87
N LEU A 127 4.94 -9.97 9.90
CA LEU A 127 4.20 -10.71 8.86
C LEU A 127 3.32 -11.82 9.47
N LYS A 128 3.86 -12.56 10.44
CA LYS A 128 3.17 -13.70 11.08
C LYS A 128 2.01 -13.27 11.98
N GLN A 129 2.16 -12.18 12.72
CA GLN A 129 1.15 -11.74 13.69
C GLN A 129 0.04 -10.87 13.09
N SER A 130 0.25 -10.31 11.89
CA SER A 130 -0.67 -9.35 11.29
C SER A 130 -1.77 -10.04 10.49
N SER A 131 -3.02 -9.70 10.79
CA SER A 131 -4.18 -10.06 9.95
C SER A 131 -4.37 -9.08 8.78
N VAL A 132 -3.69 -7.94 8.81
CA VAL A 132 -3.60 -7.00 7.68
C VAL A 132 -2.24 -6.33 7.68
N ILE A 133 -1.66 -6.18 6.51
CA ILE A 133 -0.35 -5.53 6.33
C ILE A 133 -0.53 -4.39 5.33
N ILE A 134 -0.17 -3.17 5.72
CA ILE A 134 -0.18 -2.00 4.82
C ILE A 134 1.26 -1.56 4.57
N LEU A 135 1.64 -1.50 3.30
CA LEU A 135 2.95 -1.05 2.84
C LEU A 135 2.92 0.48 2.65
N CYS A 136 3.80 1.17 3.37
CA CYS A 136 4.01 2.62 3.32
C CYS A 136 5.50 3.00 3.16
N CYS A 137 6.32 2.08 2.63
CA CYS A 137 7.76 2.27 2.46
C CYS A 137 8.12 2.77 1.06
N PRO A 138 9.22 3.53 0.90
CA PRO A 138 9.71 3.89 -0.44
C PRO A 138 10.18 2.64 -1.21
N LEU A 139 10.30 2.76 -2.53
CA LEU A 139 10.99 1.77 -3.36
C LEU A 139 12.48 2.14 -3.47
N ASP A 140 13.34 1.27 -2.96
CA ASP A 140 14.79 1.32 -3.11
C ASP A 140 15.36 -0.11 -3.23
N ASN A 141 16.68 -0.26 -3.24
CA ASN A 141 17.32 -1.57 -3.38
C ASN A 141 16.98 -2.53 -2.22
N SER A 142 16.66 -2.02 -1.04
CA SER A 142 16.31 -2.84 0.12
C SER A 142 14.83 -3.25 0.15
N THR A 143 13.96 -2.53 -0.56
CA THR A 143 12.51 -2.79 -0.59
C THR A 143 12.01 -3.38 -1.91
N ARG A 144 12.82 -3.40 -2.96
CA ARG A 144 12.48 -4.02 -4.25
C ARG A 144 12.24 -5.51 -4.09
N GLY A 145 11.05 -5.98 -4.46
CA GLY A 145 10.64 -7.38 -4.29
C GLY A 145 10.68 -7.84 -2.82
N MET A 146 10.55 -6.91 -1.87
CA MET A 146 10.62 -7.21 -0.45
C MET A 146 9.57 -8.20 0.00
N ILE A 147 8.37 -8.11 -0.58
CA ILE A 147 7.28 -9.07 -0.38
C ILE A 147 7.24 -10.00 -1.59
N SER A 148 7.82 -11.19 -1.43
CA SER A 148 7.88 -12.26 -2.42
C SER A 148 7.16 -13.51 -1.92
N GLU A 149 7.31 -14.65 -2.60
CA GLU A 149 6.70 -15.93 -2.16
C GLU A 149 7.04 -16.27 -0.71
N THR A 150 8.30 -16.05 -0.29
CA THR A 150 8.74 -16.36 1.08
C THR A 150 7.97 -15.54 2.12
N GLU A 151 7.80 -14.24 1.89
CA GLU A 151 7.10 -13.37 2.83
C GLU A 151 5.59 -13.64 2.84
N LEU A 152 5.01 -13.90 1.67
CA LEU A 152 3.59 -14.22 1.54
C LEU A 152 3.24 -15.52 2.27
N GLN A 153 4.16 -16.51 2.27
CA GLN A 153 3.98 -17.75 3.03
C GLN A 153 4.15 -17.60 4.54
N PHE A 154 4.80 -16.54 5.02
CA PHE A 154 4.87 -16.25 6.46
C PHE A 154 3.59 -15.62 7.02
N MET A 155 2.73 -15.07 6.16
CA MET A 155 1.51 -14.40 6.59
C MET A 155 0.45 -15.42 7.07
N ASP A 156 -0.42 -14.99 8.00
CA ASP A 156 -1.62 -15.76 8.37
C ASP A 156 -2.51 -15.96 7.12
N ARG A 157 -3.14 -17.12 6.97
CA ARG A 157 -4.05 -17.40 5.84
C ARG A 157 -5.21 -16.41 5.71
N ARG A 158 -5.58 -15.73 6.81
CA ARG A 158 -6.61 -14.69 6.86
C ARG A 158 -6.06 -13.30 6.53
N ALA A 159 -4.75 -13.17 6.34
CA ALA A 159 -4.10 -11.89 6.14
C ALA A 159 -4.57 -11.19 4.85
N ILE A 160 -4.62 -9.87 4.91
CA ILE A 160 -4.85 -8.99 3.76
C ILE A 160 -3.61 -8.13 3.55
N LEU A 161 -3.05 -8.13 2.34
CA LEU A 161 -1.93 -7.26 1.97
C LEU A 161 -2.44 -6.02 1.21
N VAL A 162 -2.05 -4.83 1.62
CA VAL A 162 -2.37 -3.58 0.92
C VAL A 162 -1.10 -2.84 0.52
N ASN A 163 -0.95 -2.55 -0.76
CA ASN A 163 0.15 -1.76 -1.28
C ASN A 163 -0.33 -0.39 -1.81
N VAL A 164 0.03 0.67 -1.08
CA VAL A 164 -0.13 2.07 -1.50
C VAL A 164 1.23 2.78 -1.61
N SER A 165 2.30 2.00 -1.69
CA SER A 165 3.68 2.50 -1.76
C SER A 165 4.12 2.67 -3.21
N ARG A 166 4.67 1.59 -3.78
CA ARG A 166 5.15 1.45 -5.15
C ARG A 166 4.96 -0.01 -5.55
N GLY A 167 4.59 -0.28 -6.81
CA GLY A 167 4.28 -1.65 -7.22
C GLY A 167 5.46 -2.60 -7.05
N GLY A 168 6.68 -2.18 -7.42
CA GLY A 168 7.90 -2.98 -7.31
C GLY A 168 8.35 -3.37 -5.89
N VAL A 169 7.62 -2.99 -4.84
CA VAL A 169 7.84 -3.49 -3.47
C VAL A 169 7.32 -4.92 -3.31
N VAL A 170 6.26 -5.26 -4.05
CA VAL A 170 5.65 -6.59 -4.07
C VAL A 170 5.99 -7.27 -5.39
N ASP A 171 6.36 -8.55 -5.33
CA ASP A 171 6.41 -9.39 -6.53
C ASP A 171 4.98 -9.72 -6.96
N GLU A 172 4.54 -9.13 -8.07
CA GLU A 172 3.17 -9.28 -8.57
C GLU A 172 2.82 -10.72 -8.95
N ALA A 173 3.78 -11.49 -9.49
CA ALA A 173 3.55 -12.88 -9.85
C ALA A 173 3.41 -13.75 -8.60
N ALA A 174 4.26 -13.52 -7.59
CA ALA A 174 4.14 -14.17 -6.29
C ALA A 174 2.81 -13.83 -5.60
N LEU A 175 2.35 -12.58 -5.72
CA LEU A 175 1.06 -12.16 -5.16
C LEU A 175 -0.12 -12.86 -5.82
N VAL A 176 -0.14 -12.96 -7.16
CA VAL A 176 -1.17 -13.72 -7.90
C VAL A 176 -1.20 -15.17 -7.44
N LYS A 177 -0.02 -15.82 -7.37
CA LYS A 177 0.10 -17.20 -6.89
C LYS A 177 -0.42 -17.36 -5.47
N ALA A 178 -0.03 -16.46 -4.56
CA ALA A 178 -0.47 -16.50 -3.17
C ALA A 178 -2.00 -16.38 -3.00
N LEU A 179 -2.66 -15.59 -3.86
CA LEU A 179 -4.11 -15.46 -3.87
C LEU A 179 -4.78 -16.72 -4.43
N GLN A 180 -4.26 -17.25 -5.54
CA GLN A 180 -4.77 -18.47 -6.18
C GLN A 180 -4.60 -19.71 -5.30
N GLU A 181 -3.48 -19.83 -4.58
CA GLU A 181 -3.19 -20.94 -3.66
C GLU A 181 -3.69 -20.69 -2.22
N HIS A 182 -4.39 -19.58 -1.97
CA HIS A 182 -4.96 -19.22 -0.67
C HIS A 182 -3.93 -19.21 0.47
N TRP A 183 -2.71 -18.73 0.18
CA TRP A 183 -1.71 -18.45 1.21
C TRP A 183 -2.13 -17.26 2.08
N ILE A 184 -2.85 -16.30 1.47
CA ILE A 184 -3.48 -15.16 2.12
C ILE A 184 -4.94 -15.02 1.68
N ASN A 185 -5.73 -14.24 2.41
CA ASN A 185 -7.18 -14.13 2.16
C ASN A 185 -7.54 -13.09 1.10
N GLY A 186 -6.67 -12.11 0.85
CA GLY A 186 -6.92 -11.11 -0.18
C GLY A 186 -5.80 -10.08 -0.27
N ALA A 187 -5.87 -9.24 -1.29
CA ALA A 187 -4.94 -8.13 -1.43
C ALA A 187 -5.60 -6.92 -2.08
N ALA A 188 -5.02 -5.75 -1.83
CA ALA A 188 -5.31 -4.55 -2.61
C ALA A 188 -4.05 -3.82 -3.03
N THR A 189 -4.06 -3.21 -4.21
CA THR A 189 -2.99 -2.32 -4.62
C THR A 189 -3.53 -1.10 -5.38
N ASP A 190 -2.93 0.06 -5.11
CA ASP A 190 -3.10 1.28 -5.91
C ASP A 190 -1.94 1.45 -6.90
N VAL A 191 -0.91 0.60 -6.85
CA VAL A 191 0.36 0.80 -7.55
C VAL A 191 0.81 -0.48 -8.25
N PHE A 192 1.51 -0.34 -9.37
CA PHE A 192 1.96 -1.44 -10.23
C PHE A 192 3.45 -1.34 -10.56
N ALA A 193 4.09 -2.46 -10.86
CA ALA A 193 5.52 -2.52 -11.18
C ALA A 193 5.82 -1.74 -12.47
N VAL A 194 4.89 -1.79 -13.42
CA VAL A 194 4.89 -0.99 -14.65
C VAL A 194 3.59 -0.22 -14.73
N GLU A 195 3.69 1.09 -14.87
CA GLU A 195 2.55 1.99 -14.97
C GLU A 195 2.64 2.87 -16.22
N PRO A 196 1.51 3.09 -16.95
CA PRO A 196 0.18 2.52 -16.71
C PRO A 196 0.13 0.99 -16.88
N ALA A 197 -0.62 0.33 -15.99
CA ALA A 197 -0.74 -1.12 -16.01
C ALA A 197 -1.76 -1.59 -17.07
N SER A 198 -1.49 -2.72 -17.69
CA SER A 198 -2.38 -3.42 -18.61
C SER A 198 -2.25 -4.94 -18.38
N ALA A 199 -3.16 -5.72 -18.96
CA ALA A 199 -3.08 -7.18 -18.91
C ALA A 199 -1.77 -7.75 -19.50
N SER A 200 -1.04 -6.98 -20.32
CA SER A 200 0.26 -7.38 -20.86
C SER A 200 1.45 -6.95 -20.00
N THR A 201 1.27 -6.02 -19.06
CA THR A 201 2.36 -5.49 -18.21
C THR A 201 2.23 -5.89 -16.74
N SER A 202 1.05 -6.29 -16.28
CA SER A 202 0.84 -6.75 -14.91
C SER A 202 -0.04 -8.00 -14.86
N PRO A 203 0.41 -9.09 -14.21
CA PRO A 203 -0.41 -10.28 -13.99
C PRO A 203 -1.58 -10.00 -13.03
N LEU A 204 -1.56 -8.92 -12.25
CA LEU A 204 -2.65 -8.55 -11.34
C LEU A 204 -3.95 -8.17 -12.06
N LEU A 205 -3.87 -7.84 -13.35
CA LEU A 205 -5.02 -7.51 -14.18
C LEU A 205 -5.60 -8.74 -14.90
N ALA A 206 -5.10 -9.94 -14.61
CA ALA A 206 -5.66 -11.17 -15.16
C ALA A 206 -7.01 -11.51 -14.50
N ASP A 207 -7.91 -12.09 -15.30
CA ASP A 207 -9.19 -12.57 -14.79
C ASP A 207 -9.01 -13.76 -13.82
N GLY A 208 -9.99 -13.94 -12.94
CA GLY A 208 -10.05 -15.10 -12.05
C GLY A 208 -9.13 -15.04 -10.82
N ILE A 209 -8.49 -13.91 -10.55
CA ILE A 209 -7.73 -13.73 -9.30
C ILE A 209 -8.72 -13.50 -8.14
N PRO A 210 -8.70 -14.34 -7.09
CA PRO A 210 -9.67 -14.22 -6.00
C PRO A 210 -9.35 -13.06 -5.06
N ASN A 211 -10.38 -12.34 -4.63
CA ASN A 211 -10.33 -11.31 -3.58
C ASN A 211 -9.20 -10.27 -3.72
N LEU A 212 -9.06 -9.75 -4.94
CA LEU A 212 -8.12 -8.68 -5.30
C LEU A 212 -8.89 -7.39 -5.58
N THR A 213 -8.49 -6.28 -4.97
CA THR A 213 -9.02 -4.94 -5.26
C THR A 213 -7.93 -4.05 -5.83
N LEU A 214 -8.20 -3.38 -6.95
CA LEU A 214 -7.22 -2.58 -7.67
C LEU A 214 -7.70 -1.14 -7.81
N SER A 215 -6.77 -0.18 -7.76
CA SER A 215 -7.02 1.21 -8.17
C SER A 215 -5.84 1.77 -8.98
N PRO A 216 -6.09 2.69 -9.93
CA PRO A 216 -5.11 3.09 -10.94
C PRO A 216 -4.18 4.23 -10.49
N HIS A 217 -3.45 4.07 -9.38
CA HIS A 217 -2.51 5.07 -8.84
C HIS A 217 -3.15 6.44 -8.56
N VAL A 218 -4.30 6.41 -7.88
CA VAL A 218 -5.13 7.59 -7.61
C VAL A 218 -5.31 7.89 -6.13
N ALA A 219 -4.68 7.12 -5.23
CA ALA A 219 -4.77 7.35 -3.79
C ALA A 219 -4.34 8.77 -3.37
N TRP A 220 -3.50 9.42 -4.17
CA TRP A 220 -3.01 10.78 -3.89
C TRP A 220 -4.02 11.87 -4.24
N TYR A 221 -5.03 11.59 -5.04
CA TYR A 221 -5.87 12.62 -5.67
C TYR A 221 -6.99 13.09 -4.74
N ALA A 222 -6.81 14.27 -4.15
CA ALA A 222 -7.77 14.93 -3.28
C ALA A 222 -7.58 16.46 -3.32
N ASP A 223 -8.61 17.22 -2.96
CA ASP A 223 -8.55 18.69 -2.92
C ASP A 223 -7.40 19.20 -2.05
N SER A 224 -7.24 18.63 -0.85
CA SER A 224 -6.14 18.97 0.08
C SER A 224 -4.77 18.63 -0.51
N SER A 225 -4.64 17.51 -1.22
CA SER A 225 -3.40 17.12 -1.90
C SER A 225 -2.98 18.15 -2.95
N ILE A 226 -3.93 18.62 -3.76
CA ILE A 226 -3.66 19.63 -4.79
C ILE A 226 -3.21 20.95 -4.16
N GLU A 227 -3.87 21.41 -3.10
CA GLU A 227 -3.48 22.63 -2.41
C GLU A 227 -2.12 22.52 -1.71
N ASN A 228 -1.82 21.37 -1.11
CA ASN A 228 -0.51 21.11 -0.51
C ASN A 228 0.60 21.06 -1.56
N LEU A 229 0.36 20.46 -2.73
CA LEU A 229 1.29 20.48 -3.86
C LEU A 229 1.56 21.91 -4.32
N LYS A 230 0.51 22.72 -4.54
CA LYS A 230 0.66 24.14 -4.91
C LYS A 230 1.54 24.90 -3.92
N ARG A 231 1.27 24.72 -2.61
CA ARG A 231 2.06 25.34 -1.54
C ARG A 231 3.52 24.87 -1.54
N GLY A 232 3.75 23.57 -1.73
CA GLY A 232 5.08 22.98 -1.79
C GLY A 232 5.91 23.48 -2.97
N ILE A 233 5.31 23.56 -4.16
CA ILE A 233 5.97 24.11 -5.36
C ILE A 233 6.38 25.56 -5.12
N LYS A 234 5.45 26.37 -4.61
CA LYS A 234 5.71 27.77 -4.30
C LYS A 234 6.91 27.88 -3.36
N SER A 235 6.93 27.11 -2.27
CA SER A 235 8.03 27.10 -1.31
C SER A 235 9.37 26.65 -1.92
N ASN A 236 9.36 25.62 -2.77
CA ASN A 236 10.57 25.16 -3.47
C ASN A 236 11.13 26.25 -4.41
N ILE A 237 10.26 26.96 -5.14
CA ILE A 237 10.65 28.05 -6.05
C ILE A 237 11.19 29.24 -5.27
N GLU A 238 10.49 29.68 -4.22
CA GLU A 238 10.92 30.79 -3.36
C GLU A 238 12.28 30.48 -2.71
N GLY A 239 12.46 29.26 -2.20
CA GLY A 239 13.74 28.81 -1.64
C GLY A 239 14.87 28.82 -2.67
N PHE A 240 14.60 28.36 -3.89
CA PHE A 240 15.57 28.42 -4.98
C PHE A 240 16.00 29.85 -5.33
N VAL A 241 15.03 30.76 -5.49
CA VAL A 241 15.29 32.17 -5.83
C VAL A 241 16.07 32.87 -4.72
N ASN A 242 15.79 32.56 -3.46
CA ASN A 242 16.46 33.13 -2.30
C ASN A 242 17.81 32.48 -1.97
N GLY A 243 18.29 31.52 -2.77
CA GLY A 243 19.54 30.80 -2.51
C GLY A 243 19.49 29.80 -1.35
N ALA A 244 18.30 29.51 -0.82
CA ALA A 244 18.04 28.58 0.28
C ALA A 244 17.03 27.49 -0.16
N PRO A 245 17.42 26.58 -1.08
CA PRO A 245 16.52 25.54 -1.57
C PRO A 245 16.05 24.61 -0.44
N VAL A 246 14.78 24.22 -0.49
CA VAL A 246 14.15 23.30 0.47
C VAL A 246 13.77 21.99 -0.22
N ASN A 247 13.56 20.93 0.56
CA ASN A 247 13.14 19.60 0.08
C ASN A 247 14.05 18.98 -0.99
N MET A 248 15.35 19.24 -0.94
CA MET A 248 16.31 18.65 -1.88
C MET A 248 16.51 17.15 -1.63
N VAL A 249 16.67 16.37 -2.71
CA VAL A 249 16.87 14.91 -2.71
C VAL A 249 18.08 14.50 -3.57
#